data_AF-A0A927K612-F1
#
_entry.id   AF-A0A927K612-F1
#
_cell.length_a   1.000
_cell.length_b   1.000
_cell.length_c   1.000
_cell.angle_alpha   90.00
_cell.angle_beta   90.00
_cell.angle_gamma   90.00
#
_symmetry.space_group_name_H-M   'P 1'
#
loop_
_entity.id
_entity.type
_entity.pdbx_description
1 polymer ?
#
loop_
_entity_poly.entity_id
_entity_poly.type
_entity_poly.pdbx_seq_one_letter_code
_entity_poly.pdbx_strand_id
1 'polypeptide(L)'
;MPVDEVKGEEPTIGRLVTDASRDISSLISQEIQLAKSELKVSIKHGGTGLGLFAAAGFVLVLAIIMLSVALAYLIHWNGDGLDLHWAFLIVFGFYTLVAGLLAFLGIRQVKQVKGPERAIHQAQETKTALKRG
;
A
#
# COMPACT_ATOMS: atom_id res chain seq x y z
N MET A 1 -24.90 -14.83 -72.02
CA MET A 1 -24.89 -14.31 -70.63
C MET A 1 -23.54 -13.67 -70.41
N PRO A 2 -23.42 -12.34 -70.24
CA PRO A 2 -22.18 -11.77 -69.75
C PRO A 2 -21.99 -12.22 -68.30
N VAL A 3 -20.83 -12.77 -68.02
CA VAL A 3 -20.42 -13.25 -66.71
C VAL A 3 -20.03 -12.02 -65.90
N ASP A 4 -20.79 -11.68 -64.86
CA ASP A 4 -20.44 -10.57 -63.97
C ASP A 4 -19.12 -10.91 -63.26
N GLU A 5 -18.08 -10.21 -63.67
CA GLU A 5 -16.73 -10.30 -63.14
C GLU A 5 -16.72 -9.73 -61.72
N VAL A 6 -16.57 -10.61 -60.73
CA VAL A 6 -16.31 -10.23 -59.35
C VAL A 6 -14.94 -9.55 -59.31
N LYS A 7 -14.93 -8.22 -59.45
CA LYS A 7 -13.74 -7.39 -59.22
C LYS A 7 -13.27 -7.64 -57.80
N GLY A 8 -12.19 -8.42 -57.68
CA GLY A 8 -11.40 -8.50 -56.46
C GLY A 8 -10.89 -7.12 -56.14
N GLU A 9 -11.45 -6.51 -55.10
CA GLU A 9 -11.00 -5.25 -54.55
C GLU A 9 -9.62 -5.50 -53.91
N GLU A 10 -8.56 -5.22 -54.65
CA GLU A 10 -7.19 -5.23 -54.12
C GLU A 10 -7.14 -4.33 -52.87
N PRO A 11 -6.48 -4.75 -51.77
CA PRO A 11 -6.38 -3.92 -50.58
C PRO A 11 -5.72 -2.59 -50.93
N THR A 12 -6.51 -1.52 -50.96
CA THR A 12 -5.99 -0.16 -51.14
C THR A 12 -5.10 0.18 -49.94
N ILE A 13 -3.99 0.89 -50.16
CA ILE A 13 -3.04 1.30 -49.10
C ILE A 13 -3.77 2.05 -47.96
N GLY A 14 -4.83 2.80 -48.27
CA GLY A 14 -5.69 3.44 -47.27
C GLY A 14 -6.43 2.46 -46.35
N ARG A 15 -6.80 1.28 -46.84
CA ARG A 15 -7.45 0.22 -46.08
C ARG A 15 -6.45 -0.46 -45.13
N LEU A 16 -5.23 -0.73 -45.60
CA LEU A 16 -4.13 -1.30 -44.78
C LEU A 16 -3.71 -0.37 -43.63
N VAL A 17 -3.60 0.94 -43.88
CA VAL A 17 -3.28 1.93 -42.84
C VAL A 17 -4.42 2.04 -41.81
N THR A 18 -5.66 1.95 -42.27
CA THR A 18 -6.84 1.97 -41.39
C THR A 18 -6.88 0.72 -40.50
N ASP A 19 -6.62 -0.46 -41.08
CA ASP A 19 -6.58 -1.73 -40.34
C ASP A 19 -5.44 -1.74 -39.31
N ALA A 20 -4.22 -1.31 -39.68
CA ALA A 20 -3.10 -1.19 -38.75
C ALA A 20 -3.37 -0.20 -37.60
N SER A 21 -4.01 0.94 -37.90
CA SER A 21 -4.40 1.92 -36.87
C SER A 21 -5.43 1.36 -35.89
N ARG A 22 -6.32 0.49 -36.40
CA ARG A 22 -7.34 -0.20 -35.60
C ARG A 22 -6.73 -1.27 -34.70
N ASP A 23 -5.73 -2.00 -35.18
CA ASP A 23 -5.01 -3.00 -34.40
C ASP A 23 -4.18 -2.35 -33.28
N ILE A 24 -3.47 -1.25 -33.57
CA ILE A 24 -2.74 -0.49 -32.55
C ILE A 24 -3.71 0.05 -31.49
N SER A 25 -4.86 0.61 -31.91
CA SER A 25 -5.90 1.07 -30.98
C SER A 25 -6.44 -0.07 -30.11
N SER A 26 -6.58 -1.28 -30.68
CA SER A 26 -6.99 -2.48 -29.98
C SER A 26 -5.96 -2.89 -28.92
N LEU A 27 -4.67 -2.93 -29.26
CA LEU A 27 -3.59 -3.27 -28.33
C LEU A 27 -3.52 -2.30 -27.15
N ILE A 28 -3.58 -0.99 -27.42
CA ILE A 28 -3.58 0.04 -26.37
C ILE A 28 -4.78 -0.15 -25.43
N SER A 29 -5.96 -0.45 -25.98
CA SER A 29 -7.14 -0.70 -25.15
C SER A 29 -7.00 -1.94 -24.28
N GLN A 30 -6.30 -2.98 -24.76
CA GLN A 30 -6.02 -4.21 -24.03
C GLN A 30 -5.00 -3.98 -22.92
N GLU A 31 -3.93 -3.22 -23.16
CA GLU A 31 -2.97 -2.82 -22.13
C GLU A 31 -3.63 -2.02 -21.01
N ILE A 32 -4.53 -1.09 -21.36
CA ILE A 32 -5.30 -0.33 -20.37
C ILE A 32 -6.23 -1.25 -19.57
N GLN A 33 -6.90 -2.21 -20.22
CA GLN A 33 -7.76 -3.17 -19.53
C GLN A 33 -6.96 -4.08 -18.59
N LEU A 34 -5.79 -4.53 -19.03
CA LEU A 34 -4.89 -5.34 -18.23
C LEU A 34 -4.39 -4.56 -17.01
N ALA A 35 -3.86 -3.35 -17.21
CA ALA A 35 -3.43 -2.47 -16.13
C ALA A 35 -4.57 -2.17 -15.15
N LYS A 36 -5.78 -1.90 -15.64
CA LYS A 36 -6.98 -1.74 -14.79
C LYS A 36 -7.28 -3.00 -13.99
N SER A 37 -7.14 -4.18 -14.57
CA SER A 37 -7.38 -5.46 -13.87
C SER A 37 -6.35 -5.69 -12.76
N GLU A 38 -5.07 -5.43 -13.02
CA GLU A 38 -3.98 -5.59 -12.06
C GLU A 38 -4.08 -4.56 -10.92
N LEU A 39 -4.43 -3.31 -11.25
CA LEU A 39 -4.74 -2.28 -10.27
C LEU A 39 -5.94 -2.65 -9.42
N LYS A 40 -7.02 -3.20 -10.01
CA LYS A 40 -8.21 -3.63 -9.25
C LYS A 40 -7.87 -4.76 -8.28
N VAL A 41 -7.04 -5.72 -8.70
CA VAL A 41 -6.54 -6.79 -7.83
C VAL A 41 -5.68 -6.20 -6.70
N SER A 42 -4.78 -5.28 -7.02
CA SER A 42 -3.92 -4.60 -6.04
C SER A 42 -4.70 -3.77 -5.03
N ILE A 43 -5.70 -3.01 -5.48
CA ILE A 43 -6.59 -2.22 -4.62
C ILE A 43 -7.45 -3.13 -3.76
N LYS A 44 -7.98 -4.23 -4.31
CA LYS A 44 -8.81 -5.17 -3.54
C LYS A 44 -7.99 -5.81 -2.42
N HIS A 45 -6.83 -6.37 -2.74
CA HIS A 45 -5.99 -7.04 -1.74
C HIS A 45 -5.35 -6.04 -0.77
N GLY A 46 -4.88 -4.90 -1.27
CA GLY A 46 -4.35 -3.81 -0.44
C GLY A 46 -5.42 -3.21 0.48
N GLY A 47 -6.63 -2.99 -0.03
CA GLY A 47 -7.77 -2.46 0.72
C GLY A 47 -8.30 -3.46 1.76
N THR A 48 -8.46 -4.73 1.39
CA THR A 48 -8.82 -5.79 2.35
C THR A 48 -7.73 -5.96 3.41
N GLY A 49 -6.46 -5.95 3.00
CA GLY A 49 -5.33 -6.01 3.93
C GLY A 49 -5.34 -4.86 4.93
N LEU A 50 -5.48 -3.63 4.45
CA LEU A 50 -5.58 -2.44 5.30
C LEU A 50 -6.79 -2.51 6.24
N GLY A 51 -7.94 -2.97 5.76
CA GLY A 51 -9.13 -3.18 6.59
C GLY A 51 -8.93 -4.22 7.68
N LEU A 52 -8.31 -5.37 7.36
CA LEU A 52 -7.98 -6.40 8.33
C LEU A 52 -6.95 -5.92 9.37
N PHE A 53 -5.92 -5.20 8.95
CA PHE A 53 -4.94 -4.61 9.88
C PHE A 53 -5.56 -3.54 10.77
N ALA A 54 -6.46 -2.71 10.25
CA ALA A 54 -7.20 -1.74 11.05
C ALA A 54 -8.08 -2.43 12.10
N ALA A 55 -8.82 -3.47 11.70
CA ALA A 55 -9.64 -4.26 12.62
C ALA A 55 -8.79 -4.98 13.68
N ALA A 56 -7.69 -5.60 13.29
CA ALA A 56 -6.75 -6.25 14.21
C ALA A 56 -6.14 -5.24 15.19
N GLY A 57 -5.74 -4.06 14.71
CA GLY A 57 -5.24 -2.97 15.55
C GLY A 57 -6.29 -2.52 16.57
N PHE A 58 -7.53 -2.34 16.14
CA PHE A 58 -8.64 -1.99 17.04
C PHE A 58 -8.87 -3.06 18.12
N VAL A 59 -8.91 -4.33 17.73
CA VAL A 59 -9.06 -5.44 18.68
C VAL A 59 -7.88 -5.50 19.66
N LEU A 60 -6.66 -5.27 19.19
CA LEU A 60 -5.47 -5.20 20.05
C LEU A 60 -5.56 -4.05 21.06
N VAL A 61 -6.08 -2.88 20.67
CA VAL A 61 -6.31 -1.78 21.61
C VAL A 61 -7.29 -2.21 22.71
N LEU A 62 -8.41 -2.85 22.35
CA LEU A 62 -9.36 -3.37 23.34
C LEU A 62 -8.73 -4.44 24.24
N ALA A 63 -7.94 -5.35 23.67
CA ALA A 63 -7.24 -6.39 24.40
C ALA A 63 -6.22 -5.80 25.39
N ILE A 64 -5.47 -4.76 25.01
CA ILE A 64 -4.53 -4.06 25.90
C ILE A 64 -5.27 -3.42 27.07
N ILE A 65 -6.44 -2.81 26.85
CA ILE A 65 -7.25 -2.25 27.95
C ILE A 65 -7.66 -3.36 28.93
N MET A 66 -8.19 -4.48 28.44
CA MET A 66 -8.57 -5.62 29.28
C MET A 66 -7.36 -6.23 30.00
N LEU A 67 -6.23 -6.37 29.31
CA LEU A 67 -4.97 -6.85 29.89
C LEU A 67 -4.47 -5.91 30.99
N SER A 68 -4.62 -4.59 30.81
CA SER A 68 -4.23 -3.60 31.82
C SER A 68 -4.99 -3.80 33.13
N VAL A 69 -6.31 -3.98 33.03
CA VAL A 69 -7.17 -4.25 34.18
C VAL A 69 -6.80 -5.60 34.81
N ALA A 70 -6.65 -6.65 34.00
CA ALA A 70 -6.26 -7.97 34.49
C ALA A 70 -4.93 -7.95 35.26
N LEU A 71 -3.91 -7.28 34.73
CA LEU A 71 -2.61 -7.13 35.40
C LEU A 71 -2.72 -6.32 36.69
N ALA A 72 -3.50 -5.24 36.71
CA ALA A 72 -3.69 -4.45 37.92
C ALA A 72 -4.36 -5.27 39.04
N TYR A 73 -5.40 -6.03 38.71
CA TYR A 73 -6.05 -6.94 39.67
C TYR A 73 -5.15 -8.10 40.08
N LEU A 74 -4.28 -8.58 39.19
CA LEU A 74 -3.29 -9.62 39.52
C LEU A 74 -2.27 -9.12 40.55
N ILE A 75 -1.78 -7.88 40.40
CA ILE A 75 -0.83 -7.26 41.34
C ILE A 75 -1.51 -6.97 42.70
N HIS A 76 -2.80 -6.63 42.67
CA HIS A 76 -3.60 -6.41 43.87
C HIS A 76 -3.98 -7.71 44.60
N TRP A 77 -3.83 -8.88 43.97
CA TRP A 77 -4.45 -10.13 44.41
C TRP A 77 -4.00 -10.58 45.82
N ASN A 78 -4.98 -10.94 46.67
CA ASN A 78 -4.87 -11.70 47.93
C ASN A 78 -4.30 -10.99 49.19
N GLY A 79 -4.86 -9.84 49.58
CA GLY A 79 -4.76 -9.29 50.95
C GLY A 79 -3.42 -8.67 51.36
N ASP A 80 -2.31 -9.12 50.77
CA ASP A 80 -0.96 -8.56 50.88
C ASP A 80 -0.52 -7.81 49.60
N GLY A 81 -1.41 -7.73 48.60
CA GLY A 81 -1.17 -7.04 47.34
C GLY A 81 -1.10 -5.52 47.48
N LEU A 82 -0.51 -4.85 46.49
CA LEU A 82 -0.48 -3.39 46.45
C LEU A 82 -1.90 -2.82 46.28
N ASP A 83 -2.12 -1.61 46.81
CA ASP A 83 -3.32 -0.86 46.52
C ASP A 83 -3.50 -0.70 45.01
N LEU A 84 -4.77 -0.75 44.58
CA LEU A 84 -5.13 -0.82 43.17
C LEU A 84 -4.55 0.35 42.34
N HIS A 85 -4.42 1.54 42.94
CA HIS A 85 -3.81 2.70 42.27
C HIS A 85 -2.32 2.50 41.97
N TRP A 86 -1.56 1.88 42.88
CA TRP A 86 -0.15 1.54 42.64
C TRP A 86 0.00 0.44 41.60
N ALA A 87 -0.90 -0.55 41.60
CA ALA A 87 -0.93 -1.60 40.60
C ALA A 87 -1.12 -1.01 39.18
N PHE A 88 -2.06 -0.08 38.99
CA PHE A 88 -2.24 0.60 37.70
C PHE A 88 -1.02 1.45 37.31
N LEU A 89 -0.35 2.12 38.24
CA LEU A 89 0.87 2.88 37.96
C LEU A 89 2.01 1.97 37.48
N ILE A 90 2.19 0.80 38.08
CA ILE A 90 3.20 -0.18 37.65
C ILE A 90 2.91 -0.66 36.23
N VAL A 91 1.67 -1.03 35.94
CA VAL A 91 1.26 -1.48 34.59
C VAL A 91 1.43 -0.37 33.56
N PHE A 92 1.08 0.88 33.91
CA PHE A 92 1.33 2.05 33.07
C PHE A 92 2.83 2.27 32.81
N GLY A 93 3.66 2.17 33.85
CA GLY A 93 5.11 2.27 33.73
C GLY A 93 5.67 1.20 32.79
N PHE A 94 5.21 -0.04 32.92
CA PHE A 94 5.58 -1.14 32.03
C PHE A 94 5.25 -0.83 30.55
N TYR A 95 4.01 -0.41 30.24
CA TYR A 95 3.66 -0.06 28.87
C TYR A 95 4.45 1.14 28.35
N THR A 96 4.73 2.13 29.20
CA THR A 96 5.56 3.29 28.83
C THR A 96 6.96 2.86 28.43
N LEU A 97 7.58 1.93 29.16
CA LEU A 97 8.89 1.37 28.83
C LEU A 97 8.85 0.59 27.51
N VAL A 98 7.85 -0.26 27.31
CA VAL A 98 7.67 -1.02 26.06
C VAL A 98 7.47 -0.08 24.87
N ALA A 99 6.60 0.93 25.00
CA ALA A 99 6.35 1.92 23.97
C ALA A 99 7.62 2.74 23.64
N GLY A 100 8.36 3.17 24.66
CA GLY A 100 9.64 3.86 24.48
C GLY A 100 10.67 3.02 23.74
N LEU A 101 10.78 1.73 24.07
CA LEU A 101 11.68 0.79 23.38
C LEU A 101 11.27 0.60 21.91
N LEU A 102 9.99 0.36 21.64
CA LEU A 102 9.47 0.20 20.28
C LEU A 102 9.67 1.47 19.45
N ALA A 103 9.40 2.65 20.03
CA ALA A 103 9.64 3.92 19.37
C ALA A 103 11.13 4.13 19.07
N PHE A 104 12.02 3.81 20.01
CA PHE A 104 13.46 3.89 19.81
C PHE A 104 13.94 2.97 18.67
N LEU A 105 13.51 1.71 18.67
CA LEU A 105 13.83 0.74 17.61
C LEU A 105 13.27 1.20 16.26
N GLY A 106 12.02 1.69 16.23
CA GLY A 106 11.39 2.23 15.03
C GLY A 106 12.16 3.41 14.45
N ILE A 107 12.54 4.38 15.29
CA ILE A 107 13.37 5.51 14.87
C ILE A 107 14.72 5.04 14.32
N ARG A 108 15.37 4.06 14.96
CA ARG A 108 16.62 3.49 14.45
C ARG A 108 16.43 2.78 13.11
N GLN A 109 15.30 2.12 12.90
CA GLN A 109 15.03 1.43 11.65
C GLN A 109 14.77 2.42 10.52
N VAL A 110 13.96 3.45 10.78
CA VAL A 110 13.69 4.54 9.82
C VAL A 110 14.98 5.28 9.45
N LYS A 111 15.84 5.58 10.43
CA LYS A 111 17.14 6.25 10.19
C LYS A 111 18.13 5.41 9.39
N GLN A 112 17.99 4.08 9.37
CA GLN A 112 18.83 3.20 8.53
C GLN A 112 18.41 3.20 7.06
N VAL A 113 17.16 3.56 6.76
CA VAL A 113 16.70 3.70 5.38
C VAL A 113 17.24 5.02 4.84
N LYS A 114 18.35 4.96 4.07
CA LYS A 114 18.75 6.09 3.22
C LYS A 114 17.60 6.35 2.24
N GLY A 115 17.15 7.61 2.17
CA GLY A 115 16.12 8.02 1.20
C GLY A 115 16.54 7.68 -0.24
N PRO A 116 15.62 7.75 -1.22
CA PRO A 116 15.91 7.38 -2.59
C PRO A 116 16.81 8.43 -3.26
N GLU A 117 18.09 8.47 -2.87
CA GLU A 117 19.10 9.44 -3.31
C GLU A 117 19.20 9.47 -4.83
N ARG A 118 19.09 8.32 -5.50
CA ARG A 118 19.10 8.20 -6.96
C ARG A 118 17.88 8.84 -7.62
N ALA A 119 16.68 8.66 -7.04
CA ALA A 119 15.45 9.28 -7.56
C ALA A 119 15.47 10.80 -7.36
N ILE A 120 16.01 11.26 -6.23
CA ILE A 120 16.19 12.69 -5.94
C ILE A 120 17.20 13.31 -6.90
N HIS A 121 18.34 12.63 -7.16
CA HIS A 121 19.33 13.08 -8.13
C HIS A 121 18.77 13.17 -9.56
N GLN A 122 18.08 12.14 -10.03
CA GLN A 122 17.45 12.18 -11.37
C GLN A 122 16.41 13.28 -11.50
N ALA A 123 15.61 13.52 -10.45
CA ALA A 123 14.63 14.61 -10.45
C ALA A 123 15.31 15.99 -10.48
N GLN A 124 16.47 16.14 -9.83
CA GLN A 124 17.25 17.38 -9.86
C GLN A 124 17.90 17.60 -11.24
N GLU A 125 18.50 16.57 -11.83
CA GLU A 125 19.09 16.65 -13.17
C GLU A 125 18.05 17.03 -14.22
N THR A 126 16.87 16.41 -14.16
CA THR A 126 15.73 16.72 -15.04
C THR A 126 15.30 18.18 -14.91
N LYS A 127 15.19 18.71 -13.68
CA LYS A 127 14.88 20.12 -13.44
C LYS A 127 15.97 21.05 -13.98
N THR A 128 17.25 20.70 -13.85
CA THR A 128 18.35 21.52 -14.36
C THR A 128 18.43 21.52 -15.88
N ALA A 129 18.09 20.42 -16.55
CA ALA A 129 18.03 20.33 -18.01
C ALA A 129 16.89 21.20 -18.57
N LEU A 130 15.71 21.16 -17.93
CA LEU A 130 14.55 21.99 -18.29
C LEU A 130 14.74 23.49 -18.03
N LYS A 131 15.63 23.89 -17.12
CA LYS A 131 15.91 25.31 -16.82
C LYS A 131 16.99 25.92 -17.74
N ARG A 132 17.65 25.09 -18.55
CA ARG A 132 18.76 25.48 -19.45
C ARG A 132 18.37 25.51 -20.94
N GLY A 133 17.20 24.97 -21.30
CA GLY A 133 16.58 25.12 -22.62
C GLY A 133 15.51 26.19 -22.60
#